data_AF-A0A7C6JRW5-F1
#
_entry.id   AF-A0A7C6JRW5-F1
#
_cell.length_a   1.000
_cell.length_b   1.000
_cell.length_c   1.000
_cell.angle_alpha   90.00
_cell.angle_beta   90.00
_cell.angle_gamma   90.00
#
_symmetry.space_group_name_H-M   'P 1'
#
loop_
_entity.id
_entity.type
_entity.pdbx_description
1 polymer ?
#
loop_
_entity_poly.entity_id
_entity_poly.type
_entity_poly.pdbx_seq_one_letter_code
_entity_poly.pdbx_strand_id
1 'polypeptide(L)'
;IYEHNIPGYGTAGQQLTREGYKYAYLGENLAAAGSVYQAHANLMRSSGHKAIMLDPKFSKVGVGISHYTGNKSGLMAIEIFAQPY
;
A
#
# COMPACT_ATOMS: atom_id res chain seq x y z
N ILE A 1 -5.89 12.06 -1.24
CA ILE A 1 -7.05 11.30 -0.73
C ILE A 1 -6.49 10.04 -0.10
N TYR A 2 -6.96 9.65 1.10
CA TYR A 2 -6.55 8.42 1.78
C TYR A 2 -7.70 7.42 1.66
N GLU A 3 -7.72 6.65 0.57
CA GLU A 3 -8.79 5.72 0.25
C GLU A 3 -8.21 4.52 -0.50
N HIS A 4 -8.68 3.32 -0.15
CA HIS A 4 -8.34 2.07 -0.83
C HIS A 4 -9.00 1.95 -2.22
N ASN A 5 -9.95 2.83 -2.54
CA ASN A 5 -10.59 2.93 -3.85
C ASN A 5 -10.51 4.38 -4.31
N ILE A 6 -9.71 4.66 -5.32
CA ILE A 6 -9.46 6.02 -5.79
C ILE A 6 -10.50 6.36 -6.86
N PRO A 7 -11.28 7.45 -6.72
CA PRO A 7 -12.23 7.89 -7.75
C PRO A 7 -11.55 7.99 -9.13
N GLY A 8 -12.11 7.29 -10.13
CA GLY A 8 -11.58 7.22 -11.50
C GLY A 8 -10.47 6.18 -11.75
N TYR A 9 -9.78 5.71 -10.71
CA TYR A 9 -8.69 4.72 -10.83
C TYR A 9 -9.07 3.34 -10.30
N GLY A 10 -9.98 3.26 -9.32
CA GLY A 10 -10.41 2.01 -8.72
C GLY A 10 -9.54 1.55 -7.55
N THR A 11 -9.69 0.29 -7.15
CA THR A 11 -8.86 -0.35 -6.13
C THR A 11 -7.45 -0.66 -6.65
N ALA A 12 -6.49 -0.93 -5.76
CA ALA A 12 -5.14 -1.36 -6.16
C ALA A 12 -5.16 -2.55 -7.13
N GLY A 13 -6.03 -3.53 -6.90
CA GLY A 13 -6.17 -4.69 -7.77
C GLY A 13 -6.69 -4.34 -9.17
N GLN A 14 -7.63 -3.41 -9.28
CA GLN A 14 -8.11 -2.90 -10.56
C GLN A 14 -7.01 -2.15 -11.33
N GLN A 15 -6.20 -1.37 -10.61
CA GLN A 15 -5.05 -0.67 -11.20
C GLN A 15 -4.00 -1.66 -11.71
N LEU A 16 -3.60 -2.65 -10.91
CA LEU A 16 -2.64 -3.68 -11.34
C LEU A 16 -3.15 -4.48 -12.54
N THR A 17 -4.44 -4.84 -12.54
CA THR A 17 -5.05 -5.56 -13.66
C THR A 17 -5.01 -4.73 -14.94
N ARG A 18 -5.27 -3.41 -14.85
CA ARG A 18 -5.19 -2.48 -15.98
C ARG A 18 -3.78 -2.37 -16.56
N GLU A 19 -2.76 -2.38 -15.72
CA GLU A 19 -1.35 -2.37 -16.11
C GLU A 19 -0.83 -3.76 -16.56
N GLY A 20 -1.71 -4.77 -16.63
CA GLY A 20 -1.38 -6.12 -17.11
C GLY A 20 -0.67 -7.02 -16.09
N TYR A 21 -0.60 -6.60 -14.82
CA TYR A 21 -0.02 -7.42 -13.76
C TYR A 21 -1.03 -8.45 -13.25
N LYS A 22 -0.70 -9.74 -13.43
CA LYS A 22 -1.56 -10.85 -13.04
C LYS A 22 -1.19 -11.36 -11.64
N TYR A 23 -2.19 -11.54 -10.77
CA TYR A 23 -1.98 -12.01 -9.40
C TYR A 23 -3.13 -12.92 -8.94
N ALA A 24 -2.79 -13.91 -8.11
CA ALA A 24 -3.74 -14.82 -7.46
C ALA A 24 -4.26 -14.27 -6.13
N TYR A 25 -3.42 -13.49 -5.44
CA TYR A 25 -3.76 -12.88 -4.15
C TYR A 25 -3.11 -11.51 -4.02
N LEU A 26 -3.80 -10.58 -3.37
CA LEU A 26 -3.37 -9.19 -3.21
C LEU A 26 -3.67 -8.68 -1.80
N GLY A 27 -2.74 -7.89 -1.25
CA GLY A 27 -2.93 -7.11 -0.03
C GLY A 27 -2.43 -5.67 -0.24
N GLU A 28 -3.07 -4.71 0.44
CA GLU A 28 -2.70 -3.30 0.39
C GLU A 28 -2.60 -2.74 1.81
N ASN A 29 -1.51 -2.02 2.07
CA ASN A 29 -1.36 -1.17 3.24
C ASN A 29 -1.15 0.28 2.80
N LEU A 30 -1.70 1.21 3.59
CA LEU A 30 -1.53 2.65 3.40
C LEU A 30 -1.14 3.29 4.73
N ALA A 31 -0.22 4.25 4.70
CA ALA A 31 0.14 5.03 5.87
C ALA A 31 0.50 6.47 5.53
N ALA A 32 -0.21 7.41 6.16
CA ALA A 32 0.20 8.80 6.25
C ALA A 32 1.08 9.00 7.50
N ALA A 33 2.27 9.58 7.35
CA ALA A 33 3.17 9.83 8.48
C ALA A 33 4.17 10.96 8.21
N GLY A 34 4.93 11.38 9.23
CA GLY A 34 5.99 12.38 9.08
C GLY A 34 7.28 11.84 8.46
N SER A 35 7.47 10.52 8.46
CA SER A 35 8.65 9.85 7.87
C SER A 35 8.33 8.40 7.51
N VAL A 36 9.22 7.77 6.73
CA VAL A 36 9.06 6.37 6.32
C VAL A 36 9.16 5.42 7.52
N TYR A 37 10.02 5.73 8.49
CA TYR A 37 10.14 4.96 9.73
C TYR A 37 8.86 5.02 10.56
N GLN A 38 8.26 6.21 10.65
CA GLN A 38 6.99 6.37 11.36
C GLN A 38 5.84 5.68 10.62
N ALA A 39 5.81 5.74 9.29
CA ALA A 39 4.81 5.04 8.47
C ALA A 39 4.87 3.52 8.73
N HIS A 40 6.06 2.92 8.62
CA HIS A 40 6.24 1.49 8.86
C HIS A 40 5.91 1.09 10.30
N ALA A 41 6.33 1.90 11.30
CA ALA A 41 5.99 1.65 12.69
C ALA A 41 4.47 1.68 12.94
N ASN A 42 3.74 2.60 12.32
CA ASN A 42 2.29 2.68 12.42
C ASN A 42 1.61 1.46 11.77
N LEU A 43 2.09 1.03 10.60
CA LEU A 43 1.59 -0.18 9.93
C LEU A 43 1.83 -1.41 10.81
N MET A 44 3.03 -1.60 11.34
CA MET A 44 3.37 -2.76 12.18
C MET A 44 2.62 -2.79 13.53
N ARG A 45 2.15 -1.65 14.03
CA ARG A 45 1.31 -1.57 15.25
C ARG A 45 -0.15 -1.94 14.99
N SER A 46 -0.63 -1.83 13.76
CA SER A 46 -1.97 -2.25 13.38
C SER A 46 -2.00 -3.75 13.13
N SER A 47 -2.85 -4.49 13.85
CA SER A 47 -2.98 -5.94 13.66
C SER A 47 -3.38 -6.32 12.23
N GLY A 48 -4.28 -5.54 11.60
CA GLY A 48 -4.72 -5.78 10.22
C GLY A 48 -3.59 -5.58 9.20
N HIS A 49 -2.89 -4.44 9.26
CA HIS A 49 -1.78 -4.16 8.35
C HIS A 49 -0.59 -5.11 8.56
N LYS A 50 -0.30 -5.43 9.82
CA LYS A 50 0.72 -6.43 10.20
C LYS A 50 0.38 -7.81 9.68
N ALA A 51 -0.89 -8.22 9.71
CA ALA A 51 -1.32 -9.50 9.17
C ALA A 51 -1.06 -9.58 7.66
N ILE A 52 -1.30 -8.50 6.90
CA ILE A 52 -0.96 -8.44 5.47
C ILE A 52 0.56 -8.56 5.27
N MET A 53 1.38 -7.78 5.99
CA MET A 53 2.84 -7.80 5.85
C MET A 53 3.48 -9.16 6.15
N LEU A 54 2.87 -9.93 7.06
CA LEU A 54 3.40 -11.21 7.53
C LEU A 54 2.68 -12.43 6.93
N ASP A 55 1.72 -12.24 6.02
CA ASP A 55 1.02 -13.35 5.40
C ASP A 55 1.96 -14.11 4.44
N PRO A 56 2.29 -15.38 4.71
CA PRO A 56 3.22 -16.15 3.88
C PRO A 56 2.69 -16.46 2.48
N LYS A 57 1.42 -16.16 2.19
CA LYS A 57 0.88 -16.28 0.82
C LYS A 57 1.51 -15.27 -0.14
N PHE A 58 2.00 -14.13 0.35
CA PHE A 58 2.62 -13.13 -0.51
C PHE A 58 4.08 -13.47 -0.77
N SER A 59 4.51 -13.30 -2.02
CA SER A 59 5.90 -13.53 -2.45
C SER A 59 6.55 -12.31 -3.10
N LYS A 60 5.78 -11.24 -3.32
CA LYS A 60 6.23 -9.96 -3.87
C LYS A 60 5.66 -8.80 -3.08
N VAL A 61 6.44 -7.73 -2.98
CA VAL A 61 6.00 -6.44 -2.44
C VAL A 61 6.49 -5.31 -3.34
N GLY A 62 5.60 -4.36 -3.65
CA GLY A 62 5.93 -3.07 -4.24
C GLY A 62 5.67 -1.96 -3.22
N VAL A 63 6.58 -0.99 -3.11
CA VAL A 63 6.45 0.12 -2.15
C VAL A 63 6.51 1.43 -2.91
N GLY A 64 5.50 2.29 -2.69
CA GLY A 64 5.44 3.63 -3.22
C GLY A 64 5.45 4.66 -2.09
N ILE A 65 6.21 5.73 -2.25
CA ILE A 65 6.27 6.84 -1.28
C ILE A 65 6.06 8.15 -2.04
N SER A 66 5.16 8.98 -1.55
CA SER A 66 4.92 10.32 -2.08
C SER A 66 4.84 11.34 -0.95
N HIS A 67 5.56 12.45 -1.09
CA HIS A 67 5.53 13.53 -0.11
C HIS A 67 4.31 14.42 -0.38
N TYR A 68 3.68 14.92 0.69
CA TYR A 68 2.64 15.94 0.52
C TYR A 68 3.24 17.22 -0.08
N THR A 69 2.46 17.91 -0.90
CA THR A 69 2.85 19.15 -1.56
C THR A 69 2.23 20.38 -0.88
N GLY A 70 2.83 21.55 -1.09
CA GLY A 70 2.38 22.82 -0.51
C GLY A 70 2.69 22.94 0.98
N ASN A 71 1.74 23.47 1.76
CA ASN A 71 1.94 23.75 3.19
C ASN A 71 1.76 22.52 4.10
N LYS A 72 1.53 21.33 3.54
CA LYS A 72 1.43 20.07 4.31
C LYS A 72 2.77 19.36 4.33
N SER A 73 3.28 19.08 5.52
CA SER A 73 4.48 18.26 5.71
C SER A 73 4.12 16.80 5.95
N GLY A 74 5.00 15.89 5.55
CA GLY A 74 4.84 14.44 5.70
C GLY A 74 4.74 13.71 4.36
N LEU A 75 4.39 12.43 4.44
CA LEU A 75 4.31 11.54 3.29
C LEU A 75 3.12 10.60 3.38
N MET A 76 2.79 10.03 2.22
CA MET A 76 1.98 8.84 2.06
C MET A 76 2.90 7.69 1.63
N ALA A 77 2.80 6.56 2.33
CA ALA A 77 3.38 5.28 1.92
C ALA A 77 2.27 4.32 1.51
N ILE A 78 2.49 3.58 0.43
CA ILE A 78 1.66 2.47 -0.01
C ILE A 78 2.54 1.22 -0.13
N GLU A 79 2.05 0.11 0.38
CA GLU A 79 2.66 -1.21 0.18
C GLU A 79 1.64 -2.11 -0.50
N ILE A 80 2.02 -2.68 -1.64
CA ILE A 80 1.22 -3.64 -2.39
C ILE A 80 1.90 -4.99 -2.30
N PHE A 81 1.25 -5.93 -1.62
CA PHE A 81 1.69 -7.30 -1.50
C PHE A 81 0.96 -8.17 -2.52
N ALA A 82 1.68 -9.05 -3.20
CA ALA A 82 1.11 -9.89 -4.24
C ALA A 82 1.65 -11.32 -4.19
N GLN A 83 0.76 -12.26 -4.51
CA GLN A 83 1.11 -13.57 -5.02
C GLN A 83 0.87 -13.56 -6.53
N PRO A 84 1.92 -13.49 -7.37
CA PRO A 84 1.77 -13.59 -8.82
C PRO A 84 1.24 -14.96 -9.24
N TYR A 85 0.71 -15.04 -10.46
CA TYR A 85 0.58 -16.32 -11.17
C TYR A 85 1.92 -16.74 -11.78
#